data_AF-A0A1V4VLU9-F1
#
_entry.id   AF-A0A1V4VLU9-F1
#
_cell.length_a   1.000
_cell.length_b   1.000
_cell.length_c   1.000
_cell.angle_alpha   90.00
_cell.angle_beta   90.00
_cell.angle_gamma   90.00
#
_symmetry.space_group_name_H-M   'P 1'
#
loop_
_entity.id
_entity.type
_entity.pdbx_description
1 polymer ?
#
loop_
_entity_poly.entity_id
_entity_poly.type
_entity_poly.pdbx_seq_one_letter_code
_entity_poly.pdbx_strand_id
1 'polypeptide(L)'
;MAQANEVIKDRYEALKAFLLALGDDVQIKELKNYIAFKRIRNFACIEFSPQAGKIYAYIKVNPGSVNIIEGFTRDVRNIGHWGTGDLEITIISDDDIERAKPLLARSYEIN
;
A
#
# COMPACT_ATOMS: atom_id res chain seq x y z
N MET A 1 -9.80 -17.97 12.50
CA MET A 1 -8.96 -17.85 11.29
C MET A 1 -9.76 -17.35 10.08
N ALA A 2 -11.01 -17.79 9.85
CA ALA A 2 -11.86 -17.25 8.77
C ALA A 2 -12.11 -15.73 8.89
N GLN A 3 -12.44 -15.26 10.09
CA GLN A 3 -12.80 -13.85 10.30
C GLN A 3 -11.63 -12.86 10.12
N ALA A 4 -10.39 -13.27 10.41
CA ALA A 4 -9.22 -12.43 10.18
C ALA A 4 -8.94 -12.24 8.68
N ASN A 5 -9.22 -13.26 7.87
CA ASN A 5 -9.10 -13.17 6.41
C ASN A 5 -10.19 -12.29 5.81
N GLU A 6 -11.42 -12.33 6.34
CA GLU A 6 -12.51 -11.45 5.90
C GLU A 6 -12.19 -9.98 6.14
N VAL A 7 -11.73 -9.63 7.34
CA VAL A 7 -11.35 -8.24 7.67
C VAL A 7 -10.22 -7.73 6.76
N ILE A 8 -9.19 -8.55 6.50
CA ILE A 8 -8.09 -8.18 5.58
C ILE A 8 -8.62 -7.98 4.16
N LYS A 9 -9.55 -8.84 3.73
CA LYS A 9 -10.16 -8.74 2.40
C LYS A 9 -10.99 -7.46 2.27
N ASP A 10 -11.81 -7.13 3.25
CA ASP A 10 -12.64 -5.92 3.23
C ASP A 10 -11.77 -4.66 3.19
N ARG A 11 -10.71 -4.62 4.00
CA ARG A 11 -9.71 -3.53 3.98
C ARG A 11 -9.00 -3.41 2.64
N TYR A 12 -8.65 -4.55 2.05
CA TYR A 12 -8.05 -4.56 0.72
C TYR A 12 -9.00 -4.03 -0.35
N GLU A 13 -10.27 -4.47 -0.36
CA GLU A 13 -11.25 -3.98 -1.33
C GLU A 13 -11.49 -2.47 -1.17
N ALA A 14 -11.49 -1.95 0.06
CA ALA A 14 -11.55 -0.49 0.30
C ALA A 14 -10.33 0.25 -0.26
N LEU A 15 -9.11 -0.26 -0.01
CA LEU A 15 -7.87 0.29 -0.56
C LEU A 15 -7.84 0.23 -2.09
N LYS A 16 -8.25 -0.90 -2.65
CA LYS A 16 -8.29 -1.13 -4.10
C LYS A 16 -9.28 -0.19 -4.77
N ALA A 17 -10.48 -0.02 -4.22
CA ALA A 17 -11.46 0.91 -4.73
C ALA A 17 -10.92 2.34 -4.72
N PHE A 18 -10.26 2.77 -3.64
CA PHE A 18 -9.62 4.08 -3.58
C PHE A 18 -8.51 4.23 -4.63
N LEU A 19 -7.60 3.26 -4.75
CA LEU A 19 -6.48 3.30 -5.69
C LEU A 19 -6.96 3.34 -7.15
N LEU A 20 -8.01 2.61 -7.49
CA LEU A 20 -8.65 2.66 -8.80
C LEU A 20 -9.36 4.00 -9.05
N ALA A 21 -9.92 4.61 -8.01
CA ALA A 21 -10.59 5.91 -8.10
C ALA A 21 -9.63 7.10 -8.26
N LEU A 22 -8.30 6.89 -8.12
CA LEU A 22 -7.30 7.94 -8.35
C LEU A 22 -7.22 8.37 -9.83
N GLY A 23 -7.57 7.48 -10.76
CA GLY A 23 -7.68 7.82 -12.17
C GLY A 23 -8.01 6.64 -13.08
N ASP A 24 -8.57 6.94 -14.25
CA ASP A 24 -9.00 5.93 -15.23
C ASP A 24 -7.84 5.16 -15.89
N ASP A 25 -6.61 5.63 -15.73
CA ASP A 25 -5.41 4.99 -16.28
C ASP A 25 -4.68 4.07 -15.30
N VAL A 26 -5.27 3.85 -14.12
CA VAL A 26 -4.76 2.89 -13.13
C VAL A 26 -5.03 1.47 -13.59
N GLN A 27 -3.96 0.67 -13.64
CA GLN A 27 -3.99 -0.75 -13.92
C GLN A 27 -3.58 -1.56 -12.69
N ILE A 28 -4.29 -2.66 -12.44
CA ILE A 28 -3.95 -3.64 -11.41
C ILE A 28 -3.22 -4.81 -12.05
N LYS A 29 -2.14 -5.26 -11.41
CA LYS A 29 -1.44 -6.49 -11.76
C LYS A 29 -1.26 -7.35 -10.53
N GLU A 30 -2.01 -8.44 -10.47
CA GLU A 30 -1.86 -9.47 -9.44
C GLU A 30 -0.63 -10.33 -9.75
N LEU A 31 0.29 -10.41 -8.80
CA LEU A 31 1.50 -11.22 -8.87
C LEU A 31 1.47 -12.25 -7.75
N LYS A 32 2.42 -13.20 -7.79
CA LYS A 32 2.44 -14.34 -6.87
C LYS A 32 2.51 -13.96 -5.39
N ASN A 33 3.18 -12.85 -5.06
CA ASN A 33 3.45 -12.43 -3.68
C ASN A 33 2.86 -11.05 -3.33
N TYR A 34 2.42 -10.27 -4.32
CA TYR A 34 1.93 -8.90 -4.11
C TYR A 34 1.03 -8.45 -5.27
N ILE A 35 0.34 -7.34 -5.10
CA ILE A 35 -0.52 -6.72 -6.11
C ILE A 35 0.05 -5.35 -6.44
N ALA A 36 0.37 -5.11 -7.71
CA ALA A 36 0.90 -3.84 -8.18
C ALA A 36 -0.20 -2.97 -8.78
N PHE A 37 -0.25 -1.71 -8.36
CA PHE A 37 -1.02 -0.64 -8.98
C PHE A 37 -0.06 0.24 -9.77
N LYS A 38 -0.36 0.43 -11.05
CA LYS A 38 0.51 1.15 -11.98
C LYS A 38 -0.28 2.02 -12.95
N ARG A 39 0.35 3.09 -13.41
CA ARG A 39 -0.05 3.83 -14.61
C ARG A 39 0.94 3.46 -15.73
N ILE A 40 1.84 4.39 -16.07
CA ILE A 40 3.05 4.14 -16.83
C ILE A 40 4.04 3.30 -16.01
N ARG A 41 4.16 3.59 -14.70
CA ARG A 41 5.03 2.89 -13.74
C ARG A 41 4.23 2.49 -12.50
N ASN A 42 4.78 1.55 -11.72
CA ASN A 42 4.21 1.13 -10.44
C ASN A 42 4.27 2.30 -9.45
N PHE A 43 3.13 2.64 -8.85
CA PHE A 43 3.03 3.68 -7.83
C PHE A 43 2.63 3.12 -6.46
N ALA A 44 2.00 1.95 -6.40
CA ALA A 44 1.74 1.25 -5.14
C ALA A 44 1.87 -0.26 -5.31
N CYS A 45 2.45 -0.94 -4.33
CA CYS A 45 2.52 -2.39 -4.25
C CYS A 45 1.92 -2.86 -2.92
N ILE A 46 0.90 -3.71 -2.99
CA ILE A 46 0.20 -4.24 -1.81
C ILE A 46 0.66 -5.67 -1.54
N GLU A 47 1.16 -5.90 -0.34
CA GLU A 47 1.55 -7.22 0.17
C GLU A 47 0.69 -7.57 1.39
N PHE A 48 0.31 -8.84 1.51
CA PHE A 48 -0.51 -9.33 2.61
C PHE A 48 0.35 -10.17 3.55
N SER A 49 0.16 -9.96 4.85
CA SER A 49 0.69 -10.85 5.87
C SER A 49 -0.47 -11.48 6.64
N PRO A 50 -1.04 -12.60 6.15
CA PRO A 50 -2.17 -13.27 6.80
C PRO A 50 -1.85 -13.75 8.21
N GLN A 51 -0.60 -14.15 8.46
CA GLN A 51 -0.15 -14.61 9.77
C GLN A 51 -0.13 -13.48 10.81
N ALA A 52 0.23 -12.26 10.38
CA ALA A 52 0.29 -11.09 11.26
C ALA A 52 -1.00 -10.26 11.25
N GLY A 53 -1.94 -10.56 10.34
CA GLY A 53 -3.17 -9.79 10.18
C GLY A 53 -2.96 -8.39 9.58
N LYS A 54 -1.91 -8.20 8.78
CA LYS A 54 -1.47 -6.88 8.28
C LYS A 54 -1.48 -6.79 6.77
N ILE A 55 -1.72 -5.59 6.26
CA ILE A 55 -1.49 -5.22 4.87
C ILE A 55 -0.31 -4.26 4.84
N TYR A 56 0.64 -4.50 3.95
CA TYR A 56 1.74 -3.59 3.66
C TYR A 56 1.52 -2.94 2.30
N ALA A 57 1.63 -1.62 2.26
CA ALA A 57 1.59 -0.86 1.02
C ALA A 57 2.94 -0.17 0.82
N TYR A 58 3.69 -0.60 -0.20
CA TYR A 58 4.93 0.04 -0.61
C TYR A 58 4.62 1.08 -1.67
N ILE A 59 5.03 2.31 -1.43
CA ILE A 59 4.76 3.42 -2.33
C ILE A 59 6.04 4.18 -2.65
N LYS A 60 6.05 4.80 -3.83
CA LYS A 60 7.19 5.58 -4.30
C LYS A 60 7.15 6.99 -3.76
N VAL A 61 7.16 7.16 -2.44
CA VAL A 61 7.26 8.47 -1.78
C VAL A 61 8.56 8.53 -1.01
N ASN A 62 9.28 9.66 -1.10
CA ASN A 62 10.53 9.84 -0.38
C ASN A 62 10.27 9.84 1.15
N PRO A 63 10.81 8.87 1.92
CA PRO A 63 10.62 8.78 3.37
C PRO A 63 11.11 10.01 4.13
N GLY A 64 12.13 10.71 3.60
CA GLY A 64 12.63 11.97 4.19
C GLY A 64 11.69 13.17 4.01
N SER A 65 10.63 13.02 3.20
CA SER A 65 9.61 14.06 2.96
C SER A 65 8.30 13.83 3.71
N VAL A 66 8.26 12.80 4.55
CA VAL A 66 7.11 12.42 5.37
C VAL A 66 7.56 12.17 6.80
N ASN A 67 6.65 12.32 7.75
CA ASN A 67 6.96 11.97 9.14
C ASN A 67 6.87 10.45 9.30
N ILE A 68 7.96 9.82 9.73
CA ILE A 68 7.99 8.37 9.97
C ILE A 68 7.37 8.08 11.33
N ILE A 69 6.18 7.50 11.30
CA ILE A 69 5.42 7.06 12.47
C ILE A 69 5.65 5.56 12.66
N GLU A 70 6.26 5.19 13.79
CA GLU A 70 6.48 3.78 14.14
C GLU A 70 5.16 3.00 14.15
N GLY A 71 5.16 1.83 13.51
CA GLY A 71 3.97 0.97 13.40
C GLY A 71 3.00 1.35 12.26
N PHE A 72 3.16 2.50 11.62
CA PHE A 72 2.33 2.94 10.48
C PHE A 72 3.15 3.18 9.21
N THR A 73 4.31 3.81 9.30
CA THR A 73 5.18 4.09 8.15
C THR A 73 6.62 3.72 8.47
N ARG A 74 7.36 3.26 7.46
CA ARG A 74 8.75 2.84 7.62
C ARG A 74 9.58 3.17 6.38
N ASP A 75 10.78 3.69 6.60
CA ASP A 75 11.77 3.84 5.54
C ASP A 75 12.38 2.48 5.20
N VAL A 76 12.18 2.02 3.96
CA VAL A 76 12.62 0.71 3.48
C VAL A 76 13.68 0.79 2.38
N ARG A 77 14.26 1.99 2.13
CA ARG A 77 15.26 2.23 1.08
C ARG A 77 16.47 1.29 1.15
N ASN A 78 16.88 0.91 2.36
CA ASN A 78 18.06 0.07 2.62
C ASN A 78 17.72 -1.35 3.09
N ILE A 79 16.44 -1.72 3.11
CA ILE A 79 15.97 -2.97 3.73
C ILE A 79 15.68 -4.04 2.67
N GLY A 80 15.31 -3.62 1.45
CA GLY A 80 14.92 -4.50 0.35
C GLY A 80 13.50 -5.05 0.54
N HIS A 81 12.65 -4.93 -0.48
CA HIS A 81 11.26 -5.42 -0.46
C HIS A 81 10.79 -5.76 -1.87
N TRP A 82 9.65 -6.47 -1.96
CA TRP A 82 9.05 -6.85 -3.23
C TRP A 82 8.28 -5.66 -3.83
N GLY A 83 8.63 -5.26 -5.06
CA GLY A 83 7.91 -4.23 -5.80
C GLY A 83 8.72 -2.95 -6.02
N THR A 84 8.05 -1.80 -5.93
CA THR A 84 8.65 -0.46 -6.09
C THR A 84 8.13 0.44 -4.99
N GLY A 85 9.03 1.16 -4.35
CA GLY A 85 8.71 2.10 -3.29
C GLY A 85 9.92 2.33 -2.41
N ASP A 86 9.90 3.43 -1.68
CA ASP A 86 10.92 3.73 -0.66
C ASP A 86 10.30 3.79 0.74
N LEU A 87 8.96 3.93 0.79
CA LEU A 87 8.15 4.03 1.99
C LEU A 87 7.19 2.84 2.07
N GLU A 88 7.25 2.12 3.18
CA GLU A 88 6.27 1.11 3.56
C GLU A 88 5.21 1.75 4.45
N ILE A 89 3.94 1.47 4.18
CA ILE A 89 2.79 1.79 5.04
C ILE A 89 2.22 0.48 5.57
N THR A 90 2.09 0.38 6.87
CA THR A 90 1.47 -0.75 7.56
C THR A 90 0.03 -0.41 7.91
N ILE A 91 -0.90 -1.24 7.45
CA ILE A 91 -2.34 -1.07 7.66
C ILE A 91 -2.84 -2.24 8.52
N ILE A 92 -3.24 -1.92 9.75
CA ILE A 92 -3.78 -2.88 10.73
C ILE A 92 -5.21 -2.57 11.15
N SER A 93 -5.71 -1.38 10.80
CA SER A 93 -7.03 -0.87 11.14
C SER A 93 -7.62 -0.06 9.98
N ASP A 94 -8.91 0.26 10.08
CA ASP A 94 -9.59 1.05 9.05
C ASP A 94 -9.18 2.54 9.12
N ASP A 95 -8.76 3.02 10.30
CA ASP A 95 -8.16 4.34 10.49
C ASP A 95 -6.84 4.48 9.72
N ASP A 96 -6.03 3.41 9.70
CA ASP A 96 -4.79 3.39 8.91
C ASP A 96 -5.06 3.52 7.41
N ILE A 97 -6.22 3.06 6.91
CA ILE A 97 -6.62 3.25 5.51
C ILE A 97 -6.80 4.74 5.23
N GLU A 98 -7.58 5.44 6.06
CA GLU A 98 -7.81 6.88 5.91
C GLU A 98 -6.49 7.67 5.98
N ARG A 99 -5.59 7.28 6.89
CA ARG A 99 -4.26 7.87 7.01
C ARG A 99 -3.35 7.55 5.82
N ALA A 100 -3.53 6.40 5.18
CA ALA A 100 -2.74 5.98 4.01
C ALA A 100 -3.17 6.68 2.72
N LYS A 101 -4.46 7.02 2.56
CA LYS A 101 -5.01 7.69 1.38
C LYS A 101 -4.18 8.88 0.86
N PRO A 102 -3.81 9.89 1.67
CA PRO A 102 -3.02 11.02 1.18
C PRO A 102 -1.62 10.62 0.69
N LEU A 103 -1.00 9.61 1.31
CA LEU A 103 0.30 9.08 0.89
C LEU A 103 0.19 8.31 -0.44
N LEU A 104 -0.85 7.50 -0.58
CA LEU A 104 -1.15 6.74 -1.80
C LEU A 104 -1.45 7.68 -2.97
N ALA A 105 -2.27 8.72 -2.74
CA ALA A 105 -2.56 9.76 -3.74
C ALA A 105 -1.29 10.50 -4.16
N ARG A 106 -0.45 10.90 -3.20
CA ARG A 106 0.85 11.52 -3.50
C ARG A 106 1.74 10.62 -4.34
N SER A 107 1.77 9.32 -4.07
CA SER A 107 2.53 8.35 -4.88
C SER A 107 2.02 8.26 -6.32
N TYR A 108 0.69 8.29 -6.49
CA TYR A 108 0.05 8.33 -7.80
C TYR A 108 0.39 9.60 -8.58
N GLU A 109 0.36 10.78 -7.94
CA GLU A 109 0.64 12.06 -8.59
C GLU A 109 2.08 12.19 -9.10
N ILE A 110 3.05 11.55 -8.42
CA ILE A 110 4.47 11.64 -8.80
C ILE A 110 4.92 10.54 -9.78
N ASN A 111 4.02 9.66 -10.23
CA ASN A 111 4.30 8.58 -11.20
C ASN A 111 3.47 8.69 -12.48
#